data_AF-A0A545UEZ9-F1
#
_entry.id   AF-A0A545UEZ9-F1
#
_cell.length_a   1.000
_cell.length_b   1.000
_cell.length_c   1.000
_cell.angle_alpha   90.00
_cell.angle_beta   90.00
_cell.angle_gamma   90.00
#
_symmetry.space_group_name_H-M   'P 1'
#
loop_
_entity.id
_entity.type
_entity.pdbx_description
1 polymer ?
#
loop_
_entity_poly.entity_id
_entity_poly.type
_entity_poly.pdbx_seq_one_letter_code
_entity_poly.pdbx_strand_id
1 'polypeptide(L)'
;MAEAGGAIIIKAPGHILDALESDGTVPWQELVKLAEYAEIKSLKGSNVMLDFYDGKAFYHEGVERKGDFLEITIFGEEWMYFCNSLTKKGKNIELYGSIFHEYGATEFYALNSDGGRYCRIVDYEGYQEVNEDVVINGWKKNIPDSIKPMLEL
;
A
#
# COMPACT_ATOMS: atom_id res chain seq x y z
N MET A 1 -8.80 -2.27 -18.20
CA MET A 1 -8.98 -1.04 -17.42
C MET A 1 -8.57 -1.42 -16.02
N ALA A 2 -7.64 -0.72 -15.37
CA ALA A 2 -7.36 -1.02 -13.97
C ALA A 2 -8.55 -0.56 -13.14
N GLU A 3 -9.04 -1.45 -12.30
CA GLU A 3 -10.16 -1.17 -11.40
C GLU A 3 -9.71 -0.35 -10.18
N ALA A 4 -8.39 -0.19 -9.98
CA ALA A 4 -7.84 0.63 -8.91
C ALA A 4 -6.56 1.36 -9.32
N GLY A 5 -6.38 2.58 -8.80
CA GLY A 5 -5.21 3.43 -9.02
C GLY A 5 -4.89 4.31 -7.81
N GLY A 6 -3.69 4.88 -7.78
CA GLY A 6 -3.22 5.70 -6.66
C GLY A 6 -1.71 5.59 -6.48
N ALA A 7 -1.23 5.91 -5.29
CA ALA A 7 0.19 5.81 -4.98
C ALA A 7 0.42 5.27 -3.57
N ILE A 8 1.46 4.46 -3.44
CA ILE A 8 1.98 4.01 -2.15
C ILE A 8 3.47 4.32 -2.06
N ILE A 9 3.93 4.57 -0.85
CA ILE A 9 5.30 4.87 -0.50
C ILE A 9 5.73 3.86 0.56
N ILE A 10 6.80 3.13 0.27
CA ILE A 10 7.35 2.09 1.13
C ILE A 10 8.74 2.50 1.58
N LYS A 11 9.02 2.32 2.87
CA LYS A 11 10.38 2.41 3.41
C LYS A 11 10.83 1.04 3.89
N ALA A 12 11.93 0.57 3.35
CA ALA A 12 12.61 -0.67 3.74
C ALA A 12 14.10 -0.56 3.36
N PRO A 13 14.97 -1.50 3.77
CA PRO A 13 16.36 -1.52 3.33
C PRO A 13 16.47 -1.51 1.81
N GLY A 14 17.48 -0.80 1.28
CA GLY A 14 17.67 -0.63 -0.17
C GLY A 14 17.56 -1.94 -0.96
N HIS A 15 18.30 -2.98 -0.56
CA HIS A 15 18.26 -4.28 -1.23
C HIS A 15 16.87 -4.97 -1.28
N ILE A 16 15.94 -4.63 -0.39
CA ILE A 16 14.55 -5.11 -0.44
C ILE A 16 13.76 -4.30 -1.48
N LEU A 17 13.96 -2.98 -1.49
CA LEU A 17 13.28 -2.07 -2.40
C LEU A 17 13.80 -2.16 -3.85
N ASP A 18 15.09 -2.43 -4.05
CA ASP A 18 15.72 -2.60 -5.36
C ASP A 18 15.04 -3.73 -6.15
N ALA A 19 14.53 -4.74 -5.44
CA ALA A 19 13.84 -5.87 -6.05
C ALA A 19 12.42 -5.53 -6.54
N LEU A 20 11.86 -4.40 -6.12
CA LEU A 20 10.55 -3.88 -6.52
C LEU A 20 10.66 -2.86 -7.67
N GLU A 21 11.89 -2.42 -7.99
CA GLU A 21 12.18 -1.57 -9.15
C GLU A 21 12.17 -2.40 -10.43
N SER A 22 10.97 -2.75 -10.88
CA SER A 22 10.72 -3.52 -12.08
C SER A 22 10.03 -2.68 -13.15
N ASP A 23 10.18 -3.05 -14.42
CA ASP A 23 9.40 -2.44 -15.50
C ASP A 23 8.00 -3.09 -15.58
N GLY A 24 6.98 -2.33 -15.20
CA GLY A 24 5.56 -2.63 -15.37
C GLY A 24 4.94 -3.66 -14.42
N THR A 25 5.72 -4.61 -13.87
CA THR A 25 5.20 -5.59 -12.91
C THR A 25 6.19 -6.00 -11.84
N VAL A 26 5.76 -6.03 -10.57
CA VAL A 26 6.51 -6.60 -9.46
C VAL A 26 6.24 -8.11 -9.36
N PRO A 27 7.25 -8.98 -9.47
CA PRO A 27 7.06 -10.43 -9.35
C PRO A 27 6.59 -10.84 -7.95
N TRP A 28 5.73 -11.86 -7.87
CA TRP A 28 5.21 -12.39 -6.59
C TRP A 28 6.30 -12.70 -5.55
N GLN A 29 7.42 -13.26 -6.00
CA GLN A 29 8.53 -13.62 -5.11
C GLN A 29 9.15 -12.39 -4.41
N GLU A 30 9.15 -11.23 -5.07
CA GLU A 30 9.67 -10.00 -4.47
C GLU A 30 8.68 -9.41 -3.46
N LEU A 31 7.37 -9.54 -3.73
CA LEU A 31 6.33 -9.22 -2.74
C LEU A 31 6.41 -10.13 -1.51
N VAL A 32 6.68 -11.42 -1.70
CA VAL A 32 6.92 -12.38 -0.60
C VAL A 32 8.12 -11.96 0.23
N LYS A 33 9.26 -11.61 -0.39
CA LYS A 33 10.44 -11.13 0.35
C LYS A 33 10.16 -9.86 1.15
N LEU A 34 9.45 -8.89 0.56
CA LEU A 34 9.01 -7.69 1.28
C LEU A 34 8.11 -8.05 2.47
N ALA A 35 7.16 -8.97 2.28
CA ALA A 35 6.26 -9.43 3.34
C ALA A 35 7.00 -10.18 4.46
N GLU A 36 7.95 -11.04 4.11
CA GLU A 36 8.80 -11.76 5.06
C GLU A 36 9.67 -10.80 5.88
N TYR A 37 10.29 -9.81 5.22
CA TYR A 37 11.00 -8.74 5.90
C TYR A 37 10.08 -7.97 6.85
N ALA A 38 8.81 -7.81 6.46
CA ALA A 38 7.79 -7.22 7.29
C ALA A 38 7.24 -8.14 8.40
N GLU A 39 7.87 -9.28 8.68
CA GLU A 39 7.44 -10.33 9.63
C GLU A 39 6.08 -10.97 9.31
N ILE A 40 5.61 -10.88 8.06
CA ILE A 40 4.44 -11.61 7.58
C ILE A 40 4.90 -12.97 7.05
N LYS A 41 4.70 -14.03 7.86
CA LYS A 41 5.14 -15.39 7.54
C LYS A 41 4.62 -15.95 6.22
N SER A 42 3.46 -15.49 5.77
CA SER A 42 2.89 -15.86 4.48
C SER A 42 1.87 -14.82 4.05
N LEU A 43 1.91 -14.45 2.77
CA LEU A 43 0.84 -13.69 2.12
C LEU A 43 -0.42 -14.54 1.95
N LYS A 44 -0.26 -15.85 1.87
CA LYS A 44 -1.40 -16.78 1.85
C LYS A 44 -2.10 -16.75 3.20
N GLY A 45 -3.42 -16.54 3.19
CA GLY A 45 -4.23 -16.35 4.38
C GLY A 45 -3.95 -15.03 5.14
N SER A 46 -3.09 -14.13 4.63
CA SER A 46 -2.96 -12.80 5.22
C SER A 46 -4.16 -11.93 4.88
N ASN A 47 -4.70 -12.11 3.67
CA ASN A 47 -5.96 -11.60 3.15
C ASN A 47 -6.53 -12.67 2.21
N VAL A 48 -7.83 -12.98 2.32
CA VAL A 48 -8.48 -14.00 1.49
C VAL A 48 -8.33 -13.72 -0.01
N MET A 49 -8.26 -12.44 -0.38
CA MET A 49 -8.13 -12.06 -1.78
C MET A 49 -6.72 -12.33 -2.33
N LEU A 50 -5.68 -12.24 -1.49
CA LEU A 50 -4.31 -12.56 -1.91
C LEU A 50 -4.12 -14.03 -2.28
N ASP A 51 -4.95 -14.94 -1.76
CA ASP A 51 -4.92 -16.34 -2.16
C ASP A 51 -5.27 -16.52 -3.66
N PHE A 52 -6.06 -15.62 -4.25
CA PHE A 52 -6.36 -15.62 -5.69
C PHE A 52 -5.22 -15.06 -6.55
N TYR A 53 -4.29 -14.32 -5.94
CA TYR A 53 -3.12 -13.74 -6.61
C TYR A 53 -1.83 -14.52 -6.35
N ASP A 54 -1.90 -15.67 -5.67
CA ASP A 54 -0.74 -16.50 -5.40
C ASP A 54 0.04 -16.82 -6.68
N GLY A 55 1.31 -16.44 -6.71
CA GLY A 55 2.21 -16.61 -7.86
C GLY A 55 2.03 -15.61 -9.00
N LYS A 56 1.09 -14.66 -8.92
CA LYS A 56 0.88 -13.62 -9.95
C LYS A 56 1.72 -12.39 -9.67
N ALA A 57 2.26 -11.79 -10.74
CA ALA A 57 2.93 -10.50 -10.65
C ALA A 57 1.90 -9.36 -10.49
N PHE A 58 2.28 -8.31 -9.78
CA PHE A 58 1.44 -7.14 -9.52
C PHE A 58 1.80 -6.03 -10.49
N TYR A 59 0.82 -5.48 -11.19
CA TYR A 59 1.07 -4.45 -12.20
C TYR A 59 1.22 -3.07 -11.56
N HIS A 60 2.02 -2.19 -12.16
CA HIS A 60 2.12 -0.81 -11.70
C HIS A 60 2.34 0.13 -12.89
N GLU A 61 1.97 1.40 -12.74
CA GLU A 61 2.17 2.41 -13.78
C GLU A 61 3.57 3.03 -13.72
N GLY A 62 4.22 2.94 -12.55
CA GLY A 62 5.54 3.54 -12.35
C GLY A 62 6.10 3.22 -10.97
N VAL A 63 7.43 3.28 -10.86
CA VAL A 63 8.17 3.18 -9.61
C VAL A 63 9.19 4.30 -9.58
N GLU A 64 9.28 5.02 -8.47
CA GLU A 64 10.23 6.13 -8.29
C GLU A 64 10.94 6.02 -6.93
N ARG A 65 12.28 6.10 -6.95
CA ARG A 65 13.09 6.14 -5.73
C ARG A 65 13.18 7.56 -5.18
N LYS A 66 12.75 7.76 -3.93
CA LYS A 66 12.79 9.05 -3.21
C LYS A 66 13.61 8.91 -1.92
N GLY A 67 14.93 8.84 -2.06
CA GLY A 67 15.84 8.60 -0.93
C GLY A 67 15.71 7.17 -0.39
N ASP A 68 15.40 7.03 0.91
CA ASP A 68 15.15 5.72 1.55
C ASP A 68 13.75 5.15 1.27
N PHE A 69 12.96 5.85 0.46
CA PHE A 69 11.58 5.49 0.13
C PHE A 69 11.46 5.07 -1.33
N LEU A 70 10.57 4.13 -1.58
CA LEU A 70 10.13 3.74 -2.91
C LEU A 70 8.67 4.11 -3.08
N GLU A 71 8.37 4.95 -4.07
CA GLU A 71 7.01 5.24 -4.50
C GLU A 71 6.61 4.27 -5.62
N ILE A 72 5.40 3.72 -5.53
CA ILE A 72 4.81 2.85 -6.53
C ILE A 72 3.46 3.46 -6.93
N THR A 73 3.33 3.80 -8.21
CA THR A 73 2.07 4.24 -8.81
C THR A 73 1.24 3.00 -9.15
N ILE A 74 0.12 2.85 -8.46
CA ILE A 74 -0.68 1.63 -8.44
C ILE A 74 -1.49 1.44 -9.72
N PHE A 75 -1.48 0.20 -10.22
CA PHE A 75 -2.37 -0.29 -11.27
C PHE A 75 -2.93 -1.65 -10.87
N GLY A 76 -4.18 -1.68 -10.39
CA GLY A 76 -4.86 -2.93 -10.01
C GLY A 76 -5.19 -3.06 -8.53
N GLU A 77 -6.29 -3.74 -8.24
CA GLU A 77 -6.84 -3.93 -6.90
C GLU A 77 -5.99 -4.83 -5.99
N GLU A 78 -5.10 -5.64 -6.57
CA GLU A 78 -4.26 -6.57 -5.80
C GLU A 78 -3.37 -5.85 -4.78
N TRP A 79 -2.96 -4.62 -5.12
CA TRP A 79 -2.21 -3.74 -4.23
C TRP A 79 -2.99 -3.34 -2.99
N MET A 80 -4.31 -3.22 -3.07
CA MET A 80 -5.15 -2.89 -1.92
C MET A 80 -5.06 -4.01 -0.89
N TYR A 81 -5.19 -5.27 -1.32
CA TYR A 81 -5.11 -6.43 -0.43
C TYR A 81 -3.72 -6.61 0.19
N PHE A 82 -2.68 -6.30 -0.58
CA PHE A 82 -1.29 -6.33 -0.11
C PHE A 82 -1.01 -5.22 0.91
N CYS A 83 -1.39 -3.97 0.61
CA CYS A 83 -1.26 -2.83 1.52
C CYS A 83 -2.04 -3.08 2.81
N ASN A 84 -3.25 -3.61 2.72
CA ASN A 84 -4.06 -4.01 3.87
C ASN A 84 -3.33 -5.02 4.77
N SER A 85 -2.68 -6.02 4.17
CA SER A 85 -1.87 -7.02 4.89
C SER A 85 -0.66 -6.38 5.57
N LEU A 86 0.10 -5.56 4.85
CA LEU A 86 1.25 -4.83 5.39
C LEU A 86 0.84 -3.90 6.53
N THR A 87 -0.16 -3.04 6.33
CA THR A 87 -0.61 -2.09 7.34
C THR A 87 -1.15 -2.77 8.59
N LYS A 88 -1.87 -3.90 8.47
CA LYS A 88 -2.47 -4.58 9.64
C LYS A 88 -1.50 -5.50 10.38
N LYS A 89 -0.56 -6.15 9.68
CA LYS A 89 0.28 -7.21 10.24
C LYS A 89 1.78 -6.92 10.16
N GLY A 90 2.20 -6.16 9.16
CA GLY A 90 3.60 -5.86 8.87
C GLY A 90 4.30 -5.10 10.00
N LYS A 91 5.60 -5.30 10.12
CA LYS A 91 6.53 -4.60 11.01
C LYS A 91 7.83 -4.30 10.24
N ASN A 92 8.79 -3.59 10.83
CA ASN A 92 10.13 -3.35 10.24
C ASN A 92 10.14 -2.59 8.89
N ILE A 93 8.97 -2.17 8.41
CA ILE A 93 8.76 -1.35 7.23
C ILE A 93 7.91 -0.14 7.61
N GLU A 94 7.97 0.90 6.79
CA GLU A 94 6.96 1.95 6.77
C GLU A 94 6.16 1.85 5.46
N LEU A 95 4.87 2.15 5.50
CA LEU A 95 3.97 2.17 4.34
C LEU A 95 3.01 3.33 4.47
N TYR A 96 2.91 4.16 3.43
CA TYR A 96 1.98 5.29 3.38
C TYR A 96 1.36 5.37 1.99
N GLY A 97 0.06 5.64 1.88
CA GLY A 97 -0.54 5.82 0.57
C GLY A 97 -2.05 5.78 0.58
N SER A 98 -2.61 6.01 -0.59
CA SER A 98 -4.04 5.87 -0.84
C SER A 98 -4.26 5.24 -2.20
N ILE A 99 -5.22 4.33 -2.26
CA ILE A 99 -5.62 3.64 -3.49
C ILE A 99 -7.13 3.84 -3.66
N PHE A 100 -7.51 4.42 -4.78
CA PHE A 100 -8.88 4.61 -5.23
C PHE A 100 -9.30 3.46 -6.14
N HIS A 101 -10.50 2.94 -5.93
CA HIS A 101 -11.16 1.91 -6.70
C HIS A 101 -12.26 2.54 -7.56
N GLU A 102 -12.42 2.09 -8.81
CA GLU A 102 -13.28 2.71 -9.82
C GLU A 102 -14.75 2.77 -9.42
N TYR A 103 -15.19 1.87 -8.54
CA TYR A 103 -16.54 1.82 -7.96
C TYR A 103 -16.70 2.75 -6.75
N GLY A 104 -15.98 3.87 -6.73
CA GLY A 104 -16.15 4.92 -5.73
C GLY A 104 -15.70 4.51 -4.32
N ALA A 105 -14.58 3.82 -4.15
CA ALA A 105 -14.03 3.54 -2.83
C ALA A 105 -12.54 3.93 -2.74
N THR A 106 -12.14 4.67 -1.72
CA THR A 106 -10.73 5.03 -1.46
C THR A 106 -10.25 4.38 -0.17
N GLU A 107 -9.20 3.57 -0.24
CA GLU A 107 -8.49 3.04 0.92
C GLU A 107 -7.26 3.91 1.26
N PHE A 108 -7.10 4.22 2.54
CA PHE A 108 -5.99 4.99 3.09
C PHE A 108 -5.13 4.12 4.01
N TYR A 109 -3.82 4.13 3.81
CA TYR A 109 -2.85 3.29 4.51
C TYR A 109 -1.78 4.13 5.18
N ALA A 110 -1.52 3.89 6.47
CA ALA A 110 -0.31 4.34 7.15
C ALA A 110 0.19 3.25 8.11
N LEU A 111 1.47 2.90 8.01
CA LEU A 111 2.23 2.12 8.97
C LEU A 111 3.53 2.88 9.20
N ASN A 112 3.71 3.45 10.39
CA ASN A 112 4.90 4.24 10.71
C ASN A 112 5.96 3.45 11.49
N SER A 113 7.15 4.05 11.66
CA SER A 113 8.29 3.44 12.35
C SER A 113 8.00 3.02 13.80
N ASP A 114 7.06 3.70 14.45
CA ASP A 114 6.68 3.47 15.84
C ASP A 114 5.61 2.37 15.98
N GLY A 115 5.20 1.76 14.86
CA GLY A 115 4.15 0.74 14.82
C GLY A 115 2.73 1.32 14.86
N GLY A 116 2.58 2.64 14.71
CA GLY A 116 1.30 3.30 14.49
C GLY A 116 0.68 2.87 13.16
N ARG A 117 -0.60 2.51 13.20
CA ARG A 117 -1.33 1.94 12.05
C ARG A 117 -2.61 2.72 11.79
N TYR A 118 -2.85 3.03 10.53
CA TYR A 118 -4.08 3.62 10.04
C TYR A 118 -4.53 2.88 8.78
N CYS A 119 -5.75 2.34 8.80
CA CYS A 119 -6.38 1.69 7.65
C CYS A 119 -7.88 1.99 7.68
N ARG A 120 -8.35 2.77 6.71
CA ARG A 120 -9.76 3.15 6.57
C ARG A 120 -10.13 3.23 5.09
N ILE A 121 -11.43 3.02 4.84
CA ILE A 121 -12.05 3.08 3.54
C ILE A 121 -13.07 4.22 3.58
N VAL A 122 -13.08 5.06 2.55
CA VAL A 122 -14.19 5.97 2.24
C VAL A 122 -14.91 5.36 1.05
N ASP A 123 -16.12 4.88 1.27
CA ASP A 123 -16.98 4.28 0.26
C ASP A 123 -18.07 5.30 -0.11
N TYR A 124 -17.96 5.88 -1.31
CA TYR A 124 -18.87 6.90 -1.84
C TYR A 124 -20.15 6.29 -2.44
N GLU A 125 -20.14 4.99 -2.78
CA GLU A 125 -21.31 4.27 -3.30
C GLU A 125 -22.07 3.55 -2.18
N GLY A 126 -21.41 3.31 -1.06
CA GLY A 126 -22.00 2.74 0.14
C GLY A 126 -23.04 3.67 0.80
N TYR A 127 -24.06 3.07 1.40
CA TYR A 127 -25.09 3.79 2.17
C TYR A 127 -24.60 4.38 3.50
N GLN A 128 -23.30 4.36 3.79
CA GLN A 128 -22.73 4.90 5.02
C GLN A 128 -22.19 6.31 4.77
N GLU A 129 -22.75 7.30 5.47
CA GLU A 129 -22.17 8.64 5.52
C GLU A 129 -20.82 8.58 6.27
N VAL A 130 -19.73 8.45 5.53
CA VAL A 130 -18.37 8.60 6.05
C VAL A 130 -17.95 10.05 5.84
N ASN A 131 -17.61 10.74 6.92
CA ASN A 131 -17.00 12.06 6.82
C ASN A 131 -15.55 11.91 6.33
N GLU A 132 -15.34 12.14 5.04
CA GLU A 132 -14.05 12.03 4.37
C GLU A 132 -12.96 12.87 5.05
N ASP A 133 -13.26 14.11 5.42
CA ASP A 133 -12.29 15.00 6.07
C ASP A 133 -11.78 14.40 7.39
N VAL A 134 -12.65 13.73 8.16
CA VAL A 134 -12.23 13.05 9.39
C VAL A 134 -11.31 11.88 9.08
N VAL A 135 -11.56 11.13 8.01
CA VAL A 135 -10.70 10.03 7.58
C VAL A 135 -9.34 10.55 7.11
N ILE A 136 -9.33 11.51 6.19
CA ILE A 136 -8.10 12.09 5.65
C ILE A 136 -7.27 12.75 6.76
N ASN A 137 -7.88 13.54 7.64
CA ASN A 137 -7.15 14.16 8.74
C ASN A 137 -6.64 13.15 9.77
N GLY A 138 -7.40 12.06 10.00
CA GLY A 138 -6.95 10.95 10.82
C GLY A 138 -5.73 10.24 10.21
N TRP A 139 -5.77 10.00 8.91
CA TRP A 139 -4.67 9.42 8.16
C TRP A 139 -3.42 10.31 8.15
N LYS A 140 -3.57 11.60 7.80
CA LYS A 140 -2.47 12.59 7.76
C LYS A 140 -1.74 12.74 9.11
N LYS A 141 -2.39 12.46 10.25
CA LYS A 141 -1.75 12.45 11.58
C LYS A 141 -0.76 11.30 11.79
N ASN A 142 -0.88 10.22 11.01
CA ASN A 142 0.00 9.04 11.10
C ASN A 142 1.16 9.10 10.09
N ILE A 143 1.18 10.11 9.22
CA ILE A 143 2.20 10.30 8.19
C ILE A 143 3.23 11.33 8.68
N PRO A 144 4.53 11.00 8.66
CA PRO A 144 5.58 11.98 8.97
C PRO A 144 5.56 13.17 8.02
N ASP A 145 5.89 14.37 8.51
CA ASP A 145 5.89 15.60 7.70
C ASP A 145 6.84 15.52 6.50
N SER A 146 7.89 14.72 6.58
CA SER A 146 8.82 14.47 5.46
C SER A 146 8.20 13.68 4.30
N ILE A 147 7.10 12.96 4.53
CA ILE A 147 6.43 12.10 3.54
C ILE A 147 5.21 12.78 2.93
N LYS A 148 4.54 13.67 3.67
CA LYS A 148 3.35 14.38 3.18
C LYS A 148 3.54 15.07 1.83
N PRO A 149 4.69 15.69 1.48
CA PRO A 149 4.88 16.29 0.16
C PRO A 149 5.01 15.28 -0.99
N MET A 150 5.31 14.02 -0.69
CA MET A 150 5.45 12.94 -1.69
C MET A 150 4.10 12.31 -2.04
N LEU A 151 3.17 12.34 -1.10
CA LEU A 151 1.78 11.98 -1.35
C LEU A 151 1.11 13.22 -1.95
N GLU A 152 0.62 13.15 -3.18
CA GLU A 152 -0.11 14.27 -3.82
C GLU A 152 -1.41 14.59 -3.05
N LEU A 153 -1.28 15.32 -1.93
CA LEU A 153 -2.26 15.47 -0.83
C LEU A 153 -3.04 16.77 -0.80
#